data_AF-A0A2A6Z7S1-F1
#
_entry.id   AF-A0A2A6Z7S1-F1
#
_cell.length_a   1.000
_cell.length_b   1.000
_cell.length_c   1.000
_cell.angle_alpha   90.00
_cell.angle_beta   90.00
_cell.angle_gamma   90.00
#
_symmetry.space_group_name_H-M   'P 1'
#
loop_
_entity.id
_entity.type
_entity.pdbx_description
1 polymer ?
#
loop_
_entity_poly.entity_id
_entity_poly.type
_entity_poly.pdbx_seq_one_letter_code
_entity_poly.pdbx_strand_id
1 'polypeptide(L)'
;MRSYNTFANRGRDFEDFVIQVNDLYTRSGKAVVYKVPTEFLPIRDSTGQIKSCKVEHKSCVDFLGRYNSIPVAVETKQTHTGRIDFDAVQPHQAAFLDAWTTDKAVGMILVSFGLRRFFAVPWPFWRAARNTWAAQKGTAKKKRAPPTVTAYGQTWTPPPMASAAPEDFLPAWEVNLGGRTGLPYLETIEKLEGVLE
;
A
#
# COMPACT_ATOMS: atom_id res chain seq x y z
N MET A 1 -15.86 26.33 17.05
CA MET A 1 -15.75 24.86 17.18
C MET A 1 -16.38 24.25 15.92
N ARG A 2 -15.57 23.88 14.91
CA ARG A 2 -16.11 23.28 13.67
C ARG A 2 -16.42 21.82 13.95
N SER A 3 -17.71 21.50 14.06
CA SER A 3 -18.23 20.13 14.02
C SER A 3 -17.79 19.48 12.71
N TYR A 4 -16.94 18.45 12.81
CA TYR A 4 -16.64 17.58 11.66
C TYR A 4 -17.85 16.67 11.47
N ASN A 5 -18.61 16.96 10.42
CA ASN A 5 -19.79 16.20 10.05
C ASN A 5 -19.37 14.77 9.63
N THR A 6 -19.62 13.80 10.50
CA THR A 6 -19.20 12.38 10.41
C THR A 6 -19.97 11.54 9.36
N PHE A 7 -20.57 12.17 8.35
CA PHE A 7 -21.48 11.47 7.42
C PHE A 7 -21.15 11.67 5.92
N ALA A 8 -20.05 12.34 5.57
CA ALA A 8 -19.67 12.65 4.18
C ALA A 8 -18.76 11.61 3.49
N ASN A 9 -18.64 10.38 4.00
CA ASN A 9 -17.69 9.37 3.50
C ASN A 9 -18.29 8.31 2.56
N ARG A 10 -19.51 8.50 2.06
CA ARG A 10 -20.11 7.60 1.07
C ARG A 10 -19.60 7.95 -0.33
N GLY A 11 -18.39 7.50 -0.67
CA GLY A 11 -17.86 7.53 -2.04
C GLY A 11 -16.40 7.99 -2.21
N ARG A 12 -15.64 8.22 -1.14
CA ARG A 12 -14.21 8.54 -1.28
C ARG A 12 -13.41 7.27 -1.60
N ASP A 13 -12.55 7.38 -2.60
CA ASP A 13 -11.50 6.40 -2.87
C ASP A 13 -10.63 6.24 -1.61
N PHE A 14 -10.17 5.04 -1.33
CA PHE A 14 -9.24 4.79 -0.22
C PHE A 14 -7.99 5.67 -0.33
N GLU A 15 -7.54 5.95 -1.56
CA GLU A 15 -6.39 6.82 -1.80
C GLU A 15 -6.61 8.26 -1.30
N ASP A 16 -7.79 8.85 -1.57
CA ASP A 16 -8.16 10.19 -1.08
C ASP A 16 -8.23 10.26 0.45
N PHE A 17 -8.61 9.15 1.08
CA PHE A 17 -8.57 9.05 2.54
C PHE A 17 -7.13 9.04 3.05
N VAL A 18 -6.23 8.29 2.42
CA VAL A 18 -4.82 8.22 2.79
C VAL A 18 -4.12 9.57 2.57
N ILE A 19 -4.47 10.35 1.54
CA ILE A 19 -3.98 11.73 1.38
C ILE A 19 -4.30 12.58 2.62
N GLN A 20 -5.55 12.54 3.10
CA GLN A 20 -5.96 13.30 4.30
C GLN A 20 -5.24 12.80 5.57
N VAL A 21 -5.01 11.50 5.68
CA VAL A 21 -4.23 10.91 6.79
C VAL A 21 -2.77 11.42 6.75
N ASN A 22 -2.16 11.47 5.58
CA ASN A 22 -0.79 11.96 5.38
C ASN A 22 -0.65 13.46 5.67
N ASP A 23 -1.67 14.27 5.39
CA ASP A 23 -1.72 15.67 5.82
C ASP A 23 -1.66 15.79 7.35
N LEU A 24 -2.36 14.91 8.08
CA LEU A 24 -2.33 14.88 9.54
C LEU A 24 -0.98 14.42 10.07
N TYR A 25 -0.34 13.44 9.42
CA TYR A 25 1.04 13.07 9.72
C TYR A 25 2.01 14.24 9.57
N THR A 26 1.88 15.00 8.48
CA THR A 26 2.68 16.20 8.20
C THR A 26 2.50 17.25 9.28
N ARG A 27 1.25 17.56 9.66
CA ARG A 27 0.93 18.52 10.73
C ARG A 27 1.45 18.08 12.10
N SER A 28 1.54 16.77 12.34
CA SER A 28 2.08 16.24 13.59
C SER A 28 3.62 16.27 13.68
N GLY A 29 4.31 16.52 12.55
CA GLY A 29 5.77 16.46 12.44
C GLY A 29 6.34 15.04 12.28
N LYS A 30 5.54 13.99 12.55
CA LYS A 30 5.98 12.59 12.50
C LYS A 30 6.36 12.11 11.09
N ALA A 31 5.65 12.54 10.04
CA ALA A 31 5.91 12.05 8.69
C ALA A 31 5.72 13.16 7.66
N VAL A 32 6.36 12.99 6.50
CA VAL A 32 6.08 13.77 5.29
C VAL A 32 5.99 12.77 4.15
N VAL A 33 4.78 12.49 3.69
CA VAL A 33 4.47 11.46 2.69
C VAL A 33 3.46 12.03 1.70
N TYR A 34 3.78 11.97 0.41
CA TYR A 34 2.98 12.58 -0.65
C TYR A 34 2.59 11.55 -1.71
N LYS A 35 1.44 11.80 -2.34
CA LYS A 35 1.00 11.05 -3.51
C LYS A 35 1.98 11.28 -4.66
N VAL A 36 2.41 10.22 -5.31
CA VAL A 36 3.24 10.29 -6.51
C VAL A 36 2.31 10.54 -7.70
N PRO A 37 2.47 11.66 -8.44
CA PRO A 37 1.63 11.94 -9.58
C PRO A 37 1.92 10.97 -10.73
N THR A 38 0.88 10.54 -11.42
CA THR A 38 1.02 9.88 -12.72
C THR A 38 1.49 10.89 -13.76
N GLU A 39 2.45 10.50 -14.59
CA GLU A 39 2.95 11.35 -15.65
C GLU A 39 2.03 11.28 -16.87
N PHE A 40 1.54 12.44 -17.29
CA PHE A 40 0.63 12.57 -18.41
C PHE A 40 1.23 13.41 -19.52
N LEU A 41 1.20 12.88 -20.75
CA LEU A 41 1.52 13.62 -21.96
C LEU A 41 0.26 14.38 -22.42
N PRO A 42 0.25 15.72 -22.37
CA PRO A 42 -0.88 16.51 -22.84
C PRO A 42 -0.94 16.50 -24.39
N ILE A 43 -2.12 16.22 -24.93
CA ILE A 43 -2.41 16.30 -26.36
C ILE A 43 -3.13 17.62 -26.61
N ARG A 44 -2.55 18.44 -27.50
CA ARG A 44 -3.04 19.78 -27.81
C ARG A 44 -3.75 19.84 -29.16
N ASP A 45 -4.72 20.74 -29.29
CA ASP A 45 -5.32 21.08 -30.58
C ASP A 45 -4.46 22.08 -31.37
N SER A 46 -4.94 22.49 -32.56
CA SER A 46 -4.25 23.44 -33.44
C SER A 46 -4.11 24.85 -32.84
N THR A 47 -4.85 25.17 -31.79
CA THR A 47 -4.76 26.45 -31.06
C THR A 47 -3.84 26.37 -29.84
N GLY A 48 -3.31 25.17 -29.55
CA GLY A 48 -2.45 24.92 -28.40
C GLY A 48 -3.20 24.57 -27.11
N GLN A 49 -4.53 24.45 -27.11
CA GLN A 49 -5.30 24.05 -25.91
C GLN A 49 -5.21 22.54 -25.65
N ILE A 50 -5.19 22.14 -24.37
CA ILE A 50 -5.19 20.72 -23.99
C ILE A 50 -6.57 20.12 -24.29
N LYS A 51 -6.62 19.12 -25.17
CA LYS A 51 -7.85 18.41 -25.56
C LYS A 51 -8.00 17.06 -24.85
N SER A 52 -6.88 16.40 -24.57
CA SER A 52 -6.83 15.12 -23.86
C SER A 52 -5.43 14.86 -23.32
N CYS A 53 -5.23 13.78 -22.58
CA CYS A 53 -3.92 13.34 -22.11
C CYS A 53 -3.77 11.83 -22.29
N LYS A 54 -2.53 11.39 -22.51
CA LYS A 54 -2.14 9.97 -22.46
C LYS A 54 -1.25 9.76 -21.24
N VAL A 55 -1.36 8.59 -20.60
CA VAL A 55 -0.39 8.20 -19.57
C VAL A 55 0.93 7.92 -20.27
N GLU A 56 1.97 8.65 -19.89
CA GLU A 56 3.32 8.48 -20.44
C GLU A 56 4.08 7.46 -19.60
N HIS A 57 4.13 7.69 -18.28
CA HIS A 57 4.68 6.76 -17.30
C HIS A 57 3.69 6.56 -16.15
N LYS A 58 3.43 5.28 -15.81
CA LYS A 58 2.67 4.93 -14.61
C LYS A 58 3.49 5.31 -13.37
N SER A 59 2.83 5.78 -12.32
CA SER A 59 3.49 6.03 -11.03
C SER A 59 4.13 4.74 -10.50
N CYS A 60 5.26 4.89 -9.79
CA CYS A 60 5.98 3.73 -9.27
C CYS A 60 5.27 3.09 -8.08
N VAL A 61 4.68 3.90 -7.20
CA VAL A 61 3.77 3.55 -6.10
C VAL A 61 2.83 4.72 -5.87
N ASP A 62 1.74 4.53 -5.12
CA ASP A 62 0.81 5.62 -4.82
C ASP A 62 1.43 6.72 -3.95
N PHE A 63 2.23 6.37 -2.94
CA PHE A 63 2.80 7.34 -2.00
C PHE A 63 4.30 7.13 -1.70
N LEU A 64 5.03 8.23 -1.58
CA LEU A 64 6.45 8.26 -1.20
C LEU A 64 6.73 9.34 -0.16
N GLY A 65 7.69 9.06 0.73
CA GLY A 65 8.19 10.05 1.67
C GLY A 65 8.97 9.45 2.82
N ARG A 66 8.75 9.95 4.03
CA ARG A 66 9.44 9.51 5.24
C ARG A 66 8.56 9.52 6.48
N TYR A 67 8.75 8.53 7.35
CA TYR A 67 8.23 8.46 8.72
C TYR A 67 9.39 8.59 9.70
N ASN A 68 9.39 9.63 10.54
CA ASN A 68 10.55 10.06 11.32
C ASN A 68 11.79 10.19 10.41
N SER A 69 12.82 9.36 10.59
CA SER A 69 14.01 9.29 9.74
C SER A 69 13.94 8.21 8.65
N ILE A 70 12.88 7.39 8.62
CA ILE A 70 12.78 6.19 7.79
C ILE A 70 12.11 6.55 6.46
N PRO A 71 12.77 6.36 5.30
CA PRO A 71 12.14 6.45 4.00
C PRO A 71 11.04 5.40 3.84
N VAL A 72 9.87 5.82 3.33
CA VAL A 72 8.71 4.95 3.13
C VAL A 72 8.17 5.03 1.71
N ALA A 73 7.84 3.86 1.16
CA ALA A 73 7.09 3.69 -0.08
C ALA A 73 5.82 2.89 0.23
N VAL A 74 4.67 3.43 -0.16
CA VAL A 74 3.36 2.86 0.21
C VAL A 74 2.52 2.75 -1.05
N GLU A 75 2.06 1.55 -1.32
CA GLU A 75 1.09 1.26 -2.37
C GLU A 75 -0.27 0.96 -1.74
N THR A 76 -1.35 1.59 -2.23
CA THR A 76 -2.69 1.38 -1.69
C THR A 76 -3.48 0.38 -2.52
N LYS A 77 -4.25 -0.48 -1.85
CA LYS A 77 -5.19 -1.40 -2.50
C LYS A 77 -6.50 -1.42 -1.76
N GLN A 78 -7.59 -1.46 -2.49
CA GLN A 78 -8.93 -1.56 -1.94
C GLN A 78 -9.69 -2.73 -2.57
N THR A 79 -10.47 -3.41 -1.75
CA THR A 79 -11.40 -4.46 -2.22
C THR A 79 -12.73 -4.39 -1.48
N HIS A 80 -13.80 -4.78 -2.17
CA HIS A 80 -15.16 -4.90 -1.63
C HIS A 80 -15.66 -6.35 -1.61
N THR A 81 -14.88 -7.30 -2.09
CA THR A 81 -15.27 -8.72 -2.24
C THR A 81 -14.89 -9.57 -1.02
N GLY A 82 -14.29 -8.96 0.00
CA GLY A 82 -13.77 -9.64 1.20
C GLY A 82 -12.41 -10.30 1.00
N ARG A 83 -11.84 -10.30 -0.21
CA ARG A 83 -10.49 -10.78 -0.50
C ARG A 83 -9.74 -9.81 -1.40
N ILE A 84 -8.42 -9.76 -1.27
CA ILE A 84 -7.52 -8.98 -2.14
C ILE A 84 -6.57 -9.93 -2.88
N ASP A 85 -6.48 -9.81 -4.20
CA ASP A 85 -5.56 -10.60 -5.02
C ASP A 85 -4.12 -10.11 -4.84
N PHE A 86 -3.15 -11.02 -4.74
CA PHE A 86 -1.75 -10.63 -4.60
C PHE A 86 -1.18 -9.95 -5.85
N ASP A 87 -1.77 -10.21 -7.03
CA ASP A 87 -1.42 -9.55 -8.29
C ASP A 87 -2.10 -8.18 -8.50
N ALA A 88 -2.91 -7.73 -7.53
CA ALA A 88 -3.39 -6.34 -7.47
C ALA A 88 -2.23 -5.33 -7.39
N VAL A 89 -1.08 -5.73 -6.84
CA VAL A 89 0.19 -5.00 -6.97
C VAL A 89 0.81 -5.33 -8.33
N GLN A 90 0.77 -4.34 -9.23
CA GLN A 90 1.19 -4.51 -10.62
C GLN A 90 2.70 -4.74 -10.74
N PRO A 91 3.19 -5.36 -11.84
CA PRO A 91 4.62 -5.65 -12.00
C PRO A 91 5.56 -4.46 -11.84
N HIS A 92 5.21 -3.28 -12.35
CA HIS A 92 6.04 -2.09 -12.21
C HIS A 92 6.12 -1.58 -10.75
N GLN A 93 5.01 -1.70 -10.00
CA GLN A 93 4.96 -1.35 -8.57
C GLN A 93 5.80 -2.31 -7.74
N ALA A 94 5.67 -3.61 -8.02
CA ALA A 94 6.48 -4.64 -7.39
C ALA A 94 7.97 -4.46 -7.67
N ALA A 95 8.35 -4.10 -8.91
CA ALA A 95 9.74 -3.84 -9.27
C ALA A 95 10.32 -2.63 -8.51
N PHE A 96 9.52 -1.56 -8.35
CA PHE A 96 9.94 -0.41 -7.54
C PHE A 96 10.08 -0.77 -6.06
N LEU A 97 9.10 -1.47 -5.48
CA LEU A 97 9.13 -1.88 -4.07
C LEU A 97 10.30 -2.85 -3.80
N ASP A 98 10.64 -3.72 -4.75
CA ASP A 98 11.84 -4.57 -4.70
C ASP A 98 13.14 -3.76 -4.66
N ALA A 99 13.22 -2.67 -5.43
CA ALA A 99 14.40 -1.80 -5.46
C ALA A 99 14.48 -0.84 -4.26
N TRP A 100 13.33 -0.42 -3.72
CA TRP A 100 13.23 0.53 -2.61
C TRP A 100 13.49 -0.13 -1.25
N THR A 101 12.94 -1.32 -1.04
CA THR A 101 12.89 -1.93 0.30
C THR A 101 14.25 -2.46 0.71
N THR A 102 14.75 -1.95 1.83
CA THR A 102 16.01 -2.36 2.47
C THR A 102 15.79 -2.56 3.97
N ASP A 103 16.86 -2.76 4.72
CA ASP A 103 16.86 -2.68 6.18
C ASP A 103 16.49 -1.28 6.69
N LYS A 104 16.85 -0.23 5.94
CA LYS A 104 16.67 1.18 6.34
C LYS A 104 15.54 1.91 5.63
N ALA A 105 14.93 1.31 4.60
CA ALA A 105 13.85 1.89 3.83
C ALA A 105 12.69 0.90 3.70
N VAL A 106 11.49 1.31 4.08
CA VAL A 106 10.33 0.42 4.20
C VAL A 106 9.43 0.56 2.98
N GLY A 107 9.22 -0.53 2.26
CA GLY A 107 8.10 -0.69 1.34
C GLY A 107 6.94 -1.39 2.04
N MET A 108 5.70 -0.94 1.80
CA MET A 108 4.51 -1.60 2.33
C MET A 108 3.30 -1.48 1.41
N ILE A 109 2.38 -2.44 1.55
CA ILE A 109 1.06 -2.39 0.92
C ILE A 109 0.05 -2.01 1.99
N LEU A 110 -0.62 -0.88 1.78
CA LEU A 110 -1.72 -0.45 2.62
C LEU A 110 -3.03 -0.93 2.00
N VAL A 111 -3.74 -1.83 2.68
CA VAL A 111 -4.92 -2.51 2.15
C VAL A 111 -6.17 -2.05 2.88
N SER A 112 -7.25 -1.77 2.14
CA SER A 112 -8.58 -1.55 2.69
C SER A 112 -9.56 -2.65 2.25
N PHE A 113 -10.26 -3.22 3.23
CA PHE A 113 -11.40 -4.09 3.02
C PHE A 113 -12.68 -3.30 3.27
N GLY A 114 -13.28 -2.82 2.19
CA GLY A 114 -14.55 -2.09 2.18
C GLY A 114 -14.55 -0.82 3.03
N LEU A 115 -13.39 -0.15 3.20
CA LEU A 115 -13.21 1.00 4.10
C LEU A 115 -13.61 0.71 5.57
N ARG A 116 -13.56 -0.56 5.99
CA ARG A 116 -13.91 -1.00 7.36
C ARG A 116 -12.73 -1.55 8.11
N ARG A 117 -11.90 -2.35 7.44
CA ARG A 117 -10.69 -2.94 8.00
C ARG A 117 -9.49 -2.55 7.15
N PHE A 118 -8.38 -2.24 7.80
CA PHE A 118 -7.19 -1.71 7.16
C PHE A 118 -5.96 -2.48 7.63
N PHE A 119 -5.03 -2.73 6.70
CA PHE A 119 -3.81 -3.48 7.00
C PHE A 119 -2.61 -2.80 6.36
N ALA A 120 -1.53 -2.61 7.11
CA ALA A 120 -0.24 -2.18 6.58
C ALA A 120 0.70 -3.39 6.53
N VAL A 121 0.81 -4.00 5.35
CA VAL A 121 1.56 -5.24 5.13
C VAL A 121 2.96 -4.89 4.62
N PRO A 122 4.04 -5.21 5.33
CA PRO A 122 5.39 -4.95 4.84
C PRO A 122 5.67 -5.72 3.54
N TRP A 123 6.38 -5.08 2.62
CA TRP A 123 6.62 -5.60 1.27
C TRP A 123 7.21 -7.02 1.22
N PRO A 124 8.20 -7.41 2.06
CA PRO A 124 8.77 -8.75 2.02
C PRO A 124 7.72 -9.88 2.13
N PHE A 125 6.67 -9.66 2.93
CA PHE A 125 5.59 -10.62 3.09
C PHE A 125 4.69 -10.69 1.86
N TRP A 126 4.21 -9.54 1.37
CA TRP A 126 3.37 -9.49 0.17
C TRP A 126 4.11 -10.07 -1.05
N ARG A 127 5.39 -9.73 -1.20
CA ARG A 127 6.27 -10.17 -2.29
C ARG A 127 6.32 -11.69 -2.39
N ALA A 128 6.46 -12.40 -1.27
CA ALA A 128 6.60 -13.85 -1.29
C ALA A 128 5.34 -14.57 -1.81
N ALA A 129 4.17 -14.12 -1.36
CA ALA A 129 2.89 -14.63 -1.85
C ALA A 129 2.73 -14.31 -3.35
N ARG A 130 2.93 -13.04 -3.73
CA ARG A 130 2.84 -12.57 -5.10
C ARG A 130 3.76 -13.36 -6.05
N ASN A 131 5.03 -13.52 -5.70
CA ASN A 131 6.02 -14.19 -6.53
C ASN A 131 5.70 -15.67 -6.72
N THR A 132 5.20 -16.32 -5.69
CA THR A 132 4.76 -17.72 -5.77
C THR A 132 3.65 -17.90 -6.79
N TRP A 133 2.63 -17.03 -6.77
CA TRP A 133 1.50 -17.11 -7.69
C TRP A 133 1.86 -16.66 -9.11
N ALA A 134 2.71 -15.64 -9.25
CA ALA A 134 3.23 -15.19 -10.53
C ALA A 134 4.01 -16.30 -11.25
N ALA A 135 4.89 -17.02 -10.55
CA ALA A 135 5.70 -18.10 -11.11
C ALA A 135 4.88 -19.32 -11.58
N GLN A 136 3.65 -19.46 -11.09
CA GLN A 136 2.78 -20.61 -11.38
C GLN A 136 1.62 -20.27 -12.30
N LYS A 137 1.50 -18.99 -12.72
CA LYS A 137 0.46 -18.51 -13.64
C LYS A 137 0.65 -19.18 -15.01
N GLY A 138 -0.40 -19.80 -15.53
CA GLY A 138 -0.36 -20.51 -16.82
C GLY A 138 0.32 -21.89 -16.79
N THR A 139 0.79 -22.36 -15.64
CA THR A 139 1.40 -23.70 -15.53
C THR A 139 0.34 -24.80 -15.47
N ALA A 140 0.59 -25.93 -16.15
CA ALA A 140 -0.24 -27.14 -16.07
C ALA A 140 0.08 -28.00 -14.83
N LYS A 141 1.13 -27.64 -14.07
CA LYS A 141 1.55 -28.34 -12.85
C LYS A 141 0.61 -28.02 -11.69
N LYS A 142 0.50 -28.94 -10.72
CA LYS A 142 -0.25 -28.70 -9.48
C LYS A 142 0.32 -27.47 -8.77
N LYS A 143 -0.56 -26.50 -8.47
CA LYS A 143 -0.17 -25.27 -7.79
C LYS A 143 0.29 -25.56 -6.36
N ARG A 144 1.33 -24.86 -5.94
CA ARG A 144 1.98 -24.95 -4.63
C ARG A 144 1.65 -23.72 -3.80
N ALA A 145 1.43 -23.93 -2.51
CA ALA A 145 1.27 -22.85 -1.55
C ALA A 145 2.55 -22.00 -1.44
N PRO A 146 2.43 -20.69 -1.15
CA PRO A 146 3.58 -19.87 -0.84
C PRO A 146 4.35 -20.36 0.39
N PRO A 147 5.67 -20.18 0.43
CA PRO A 147 6.47 -20.55 1.58
C PRO A 147 6.20 -19.60 2.75
N THR A 148 6.45 -20.09 3.98
CA THR A 148 6.54 -19.24 5.17
C THR A 148 7.71 -18.26 5.02
N VAL A 149 7.51 -17.03 5.46
CA VAL A 149 8.47 -15.93 5.37
C VAL A 149 8.76 -15.38 6.76
N THR A 150 10.02 -15.08 7.04
CA THR A 150 10.44 -14.36 8.24
C THR A 150 11.18 -13.09 7.84
N ALA A 151 10.71 -11.94 8.35
CA ALA A 151 11.32 -10.63 8.16
C ALA A 151 10.92 -9.71 9.32
N TYR A 152 11.76 -8.75 9.69
CA TYR A 152 11.46 -7.77 10.75
C TYR A 152 11.01 -8.40 12.09
N GLY A 153 11.60 -9.54 12.48
CA GLY A 153 11.21 -10.29 13.68
C GLY A 153 9.87 -11.04 13.59
N GLN A 154 9.17 -10.92 12.47
CA GLN A 154 7.84 -11.47 12.27
C GLN A 154 7.88 -12.65 11.31
N THR A 155 7.03 -13.65 11.55
CA THR A 155 6.89 -14.82 10.68
C THR A 155 5.45 -14.95 10.21
N TRP A 156 5.26 -15.14 8.90
CA TRP A 156 3.95 -15.25 8.27
C TRP A 156 3.94 -16.37 7.24
N THR A 157 2.88 -17.20 7.29
CA THR A 157 2.60 -18.22 6.28
C THR A 157 1.45 -17.72 5.42
N PRO A 158 1.68 -17.40 4.12
CA PRO A 158 0.62 -16.89 3.27
C PRO A 158 -0.47 -17.95 3.02
N PRO A 159 -1.72 -17.54 2.75
CA PRO A 159 -2.79 -18.47 2.44
C PRO A 159 -2.47 -19.27 1.16
N PRO A 160 -2.95 -20.52 1.02
CA PRO A 160 -2.78 -21.31 -0.21
C PRO A 160 -3.64 -20.82 -1.40
N MET A 161 -4.19 -19.61 -1.35
CA MET A 161 -4.96 -18.96 -2.42
C MET A 161 -4.16 -17.82 -3.05
N ALA A 162 -4.48 -17.44 -4.28
CA ALA A 162 -3.90 -16.28 -4.98
C ALA A 162 -4.35 -14.91 -4.42
N SER A 163 -5.14 -14.95 -3.34
CA SER A 163 -5.69 -13.80 -2.65
C SER A 163 -5.69 -14.03 -1.15
N ALA A 164 -5.83 -12.96 -0.37
CA ALA A 164 -5.94 -12.98 1.08
C ALA A 164 -7.26 -12.34 1.54
N ALA A 165 -7.91 -12.96 2.52
CA ALA A 165 -8.92 -12.35 3.36
C ALA A 165 -8.25 -11.61 4.53
N PRO A 166 -8.98 -10.72 5.24
CA PRO A 166 -8.45 -10.05 6.42
C PRO A 166 -7.82 -10.98 7.46
N GLU A 167 -8.42 -12.15 7.68
CA GLU A 167 -8.00 -13.17 8.66
C GLU A 167 -6.71 -13.88 8.25
N ASP A 168 -6.32 -13.77 6.97
CA ASP A 168 -5.08 -14.34 6.47
C ASP A 168 -3.85 -13.48 6.84
N PHE A 169 -4.03 -12.23 7.31
CA PHE A 169 -2.94 -11.33 7.68
C PHE A 169 -2.57 -11.42 9.17
N LEU A 170 -1.32 -11.06 9.51
CA LEU A 170 -0.92 -10.99 10.92
C LEU A 170 -1.70 -9.89 11.66
N PRO A 171 -2.18 -10.14 12.90
CA PRO A 171 -2.84 -9.11 13.71
C PRO A 171 -1.98 -7.85 13.93
N ALA A 172 -0.65 -7.99 13.93
CA ALA A 172 0.27 -6.88 14.08
C ALA A 172 0.18 -5.83 12.95
N TRP A 173 -0.29 -6.25 11.77
CA TRP A 173 -0.45 -5.42 10.58
C TRP A 173 -1.80 -4.72 10.50
N GLU A 174 -2.78 -5.14 11.32
CA GLU A 174 -4.10 -4.51 11.33
C GLU A 174 -4.01 -3.09 11.93
N VAL A 175 -4.57 -2.12 11.20
CA VAL A 175 -4.58 -0.71 11.56
C VAL A 175 -5.99 -0.31 11.92
N ASN A 176 -6.19 -0.01 13.20
CA ASN A 176 -7.48 0.47 13.69
C ASN A 176 -7.61 1.96 13.45
N LEU A 177 -8.82 2.39 13.07
CA LEU A 177 -9.15 3.82 13.00
C LEU A 177 -9.00 4.47 14.37
N GLY A 178 -8.52 5.71 14.38
CA GLY A 178 -8.33 6.49 15.59
C GLY A 178 -6.96 7.18 15.63
N GLY A 179 -6.51 7.52 16.83
CA GLY A 179 -5.27 8.26 17.04
C GLY A 179 -5.34 9.69 16.46
N ARG A 180 -4.19 10.36 16.41
CA ARG A 180 -4.10 11.77 15.96
C ARG A 180 -4.22 11.94 14.45
N THR A 181 -4.00 10.87 13.67
CA THR A 181 -4.01 10.89 12.20
C THR A 181 -5.25 10.22 11.59
N GLY A 182 -6.15 9.66 12.40
CA GLY A 182 -7.36 8.96 11.96
C GLY A 182 -7.12 7.54 11.46
N LEU A 183 -5.98 7.27 10.83
CA LEU A 183 -5.50 5.93 10.48
C LEU A 183 -3.97 5.88 10.69
N PRO A 184 -3.48 5.40 11.85
CA PRO A 184 -2.07 5.46 12.21
C PRO A 184 -1.21 4.36 11.52
N TYR A 185 -1.33 4.22 10.20
CA TYR A 185 -0.70 3.11 9.46
C TYR A 185 0.84 3.14 9.49
N LEU A 186 1.48 4.31 9.48
CA LEU A 186 2.94 4.41 9.56
C LEU A 186 3.50 4.03 10.94
N GLU A 187 2.68 4.06 11.99
CA GLU A 187 3.10 3.66 13.34
C GLU A 187 3.33 2.13 13.41
N THR A 188 2.84 1.36 12.43
CA THR A 188 3.16 -0.07 12.31
C THR A 188 4.65 -0.33 12.06
N ILE A 189 5.39 0.65 11.53
CA ILE A 189 6.83 0.58 11.32
C ILE A 189 7.57 0.45 12.66
N GLU A 190 7.04 1.01 13.74
CA GLU A 190 7.64 0.93 15.08
C GLU A 190 7.65 -0.49 15.65
N LYS A 191 6.88 -1.41 15.05
CA LYS A 191 6.81 -2.82 15.42
C LYS A 191 7.71 -3.71 14.57
N LEU A 192 8.48 -3.14 13.63
CA LEU A 192 9.37 -3.87 12.74
C LEU A 192 10.78 -3.89 13.35
N GLU A 193 11.27 -5.07 13.70
CA GLU A 193 12.63 -5.23 14.24
C GLU A 193 13.68 -4.88 13.18
N GLY A 194 14.77 -4.23 13.60
CA GLY A 194 15.89 -3.83 12.74
C GLY A 194 15.66 -2.62 11.84
N VAL A 195 14.49 -1.97 11.89
CA VAL A 195 14.19 -0.76 11.08
C VAL A 195 14.51 0.55 11.82
N LEU A 196 14.40 0.55 13.14
CA LEU A 196 14.66 1.71 14.00
C LEU A 196 16.06 1.72 14.64
N GLU A 197 16.87 0.70 14.36
CA GLU A 197 18.26 0.53 14.85
C GLU A 197 19.27 1.17 13.88
#